data_AF-A0A4S2CV66-F1
#
_entry.id   AF-A0A4S2CV66-F1
#
_cell.length_a   1.000
_cell.length_b   1.000
_cell.length_c   1.000
_cell.angle_alpha   90.00
_cell.angle_beta   90.00
_cell.angle_gamma   90.00
#
_symmetry.space_group_name_H-M   'P 1'
#
loop_
_entity.id
_entity.type
_entity.pdbx_description
1 polymer ?
#
loop_
_entity_poly.entity_id
_entity_poly.type
_entity_poly.pdbx_seq_one_letter_code
_entity_poly.pdbx_strand_id
1 'polypeptide(L)'
;MRTRLRWLLAVALLLVVAVPLTILFLRTHERVTRVETLPPQGEARYNPLYVLGQALRADGLEANARPRLDLTAMALQPHDTVVLLQDSAALPPTTARALLDWVERGGHLIVRTTPLTADDAADDTADNGPLLDMLGVDGTSRRNACAPFHVADDVNHVEFCDSRRFDVDPPTGIRVAQAWRDEEHGHVFVRLRRAAGTVDVLADLNFMKNSAAPGVDGLHDKAHRDLARYVLAPNYGKGTVWLVYGTRPPSLWQRVFHDGWPVWVPLLLALLGWLWLRAQRMGSLLPSPAVERRSLLEHVRASGEHLLRYGKAPLLYDAVRQAFLNRLRRRAPTAAALGGDARIHAIATLLQWSHDRVRIALQPPAAHDVAGLRDRIRLLIQMRNLL
;
A
#
# COMPACT_ATOMS: atom_id res chain seq x y z
N MET A 1 40.94 12.67 -48.94
CA MET A 1 41.56 13.53 -47.90
C MET A 1 41.86 12.69 -46.66
N ARG A 2 43.14 12.65 -46.21
CA ARG A 2 43.62 11.79 -45.10
C ARG A 2 42.83 12.07 -43.81
N THR A 3 42.40 11.04 -43.10
CA THR A 3 41.65 11.09 -41.83
C THR A 3 42.25 12.06 -40.80
N ARG A 4 43.58 12.19 -40.76
CA ARG A 4 44.29 13.17 -39.91
C ARG A 4 43.93 14.63 -40.23
N LEU A 5 43.72 14.97 -41.50
CA LEU A 5 43.34 16.32 -41.91
C LEU A 5 41.90 16.65 -41.50
N ARG A 6 40.99 15.65 -41.51
CA ARG A 6 39.61 15.81 -41.04
C ARG A 6 39.55 16.06 -39.53
N TRP A 7 40.35 15.33 -38.75
CA TRP A 7 40.46 15.55 -37.30
C TRP A 7 41.09 16.90 -36.96
N LEU A 8 42.15 17.31 -37.67
CA LEU A 8 42.75 18.63 -37.47
C LEU A 8 41.79 19.77 -37.81
N LEU A 9 41.01 19.64 -38.89
CA LEU A 9 39.97 20.61 -39.24
C LEU A 9 38.84 20.64 -38.23
N ALA A 10 38.42 19.49 -37.70
CA ALA A 10 37.39 19.42 -36.65
C ALA A 10 37.86 20.09 -35.35
N VAL A 11 39.11 19.84 -34.93
CA VAL A 11 39.69 20.48 -33.74
C VAL A 11 39.89 21.98 -33.96
N ALA A 12 40.36 22.40 -35.13
CA ALA A 12 40.52 23.81 -35.47
C ALA A 12 39.17 24.53 -35.47
N LEU A 13 38.13 23.94 -36.05
CA LEU A 13 36.78 24.50 -36.04
C LEU A 13 36.23 24.59 -34.61
N LEU A 14 36.45 23.57 -33.78
CA LEU A 14 36.01 23.55 -32.39
C LEU A 14 36.71 24.63 -31.56
N LEU A 15 38.01 24.87 -31.80
CA LEU A 15 38.75 25.97 -31.17
C LEU A 15 38.27 27.33 -31.65
N VAL A 16 38.03 27.51 -32.95
CA VAL A 16 37.53 28.75 -33.54
C VAL A 16 36.14 29.10 -33.01
N VAL A 17 35.33 28.13 -32.61
CA VAL A 17 34.00 28.36 -32.02
C VAL A 17 34.08 28.51 -30.50
N ALA A 18 34.82 27.62 -29.81
CA ALA A 18 34.86 27.60 -28.35
C ALA A 18 35.56 28.83 -27.76
N VAL A 19 36.68 29.29 -28.36
CA VAL A 19 37.44 30.43 -27.86
C VAL A 19 36.61 31.73 -27.83
N PRO A 20 35.97 32.18 -28.93
CA PRO A 20 35.15 33.39 -28.90
C PRO A 20 33.91 33.24 -28.03
N LEU A 21 33.28 32.05 -27.94
CA LEU A 21 32.17 31.81 -27.00
C LEU A 21 32.62 31.96 -25.55
N THR A 22 33.80 31.44 -25.20
CA THR A 22 34.35 31.56 -23.85
C THR A 22 34.68 33.01 -23.51
N ILE A 23 35.28 33.76 -24.45
CA ILE A 23 35.56 35.19 -24.29
C ILE A 23 34.26 36.00 -24.14
N LEU A 24 33.25 35.70 -24.96
CA LEU A 24 31.93 36.35 -24.87
C LEU A 24 31.29 36.08 -23.51
N PHE A 25 31.31 34.82 -23.03
CA PHE A 25 30.76 34.44 -21.74
C PHE A 25 31.47 35.19 -20.60
N LEU A 26 32.81 35.19 -20.56
CA LEU A 26 33.58 35.88 -19.51
C LEU A 26 33.46 37.41 -19.57
N ARG A 27 33.15 38.01 -20.74
CA ARG A 27 32.91 39.46 -20.85
C ARG A 27 31.49 39.88 -20.49
N THR A 28 30.51 39.02 -20.78
CA THR A 28 29.08 39.35 -20.58
C THR A 28 28.53 38.84 -19.25
N HIS A 29 29.18 37.85 -18.64
CA HIS A 29 28.76 37.27 -17.39
C HIS A 29 29.79 37.58 -16.30
N GLU A 30 29.33 38.27 -15.26
CA GLU A 30 30.09 38.47 -14.05
C GLU A 30 29.78 37.35 -13.05
N ARG A 31 30.81 36.86 -12.36
CA ARG A 31 30.63 35.85 -11.31
C ARG A 31 30.02 36.53 -10.08
N VAL A 32 28.71 36.39 -9.93
CA VAL A 32 27.99 36.86 -8.74
C VAL A 32 27.90 35.72 -7.73
N THR A 33 28.35 35.96 -6.50
CA THR A 33 28.04 35.08 -5.37
C THR A 33 26.63 35.40 -4.89
N ARG A 34 25.69 34.48 -5.10
CA ARG A 34 24.35 34.55 -4.50
C ARG A 34 24.36 33.71 -3.22
N VAL A 35 23.89 34.30 -2.13
CA VAL A 35 23.57 33.53 -0.92
C VAL A 35 22.25 32.82 -1.21
N GLU A 36 22.30 31.48 -1.26
CA GLU A 36 21.10 30.67 -1.38
C GLU A 36 20.83 30.00 -0.04
N THR A 37 19.60 30.16 0.45
CA THR A 37 19.13 29.43 1.63
C THR A 37 19.00 27.97 1.26
N LEU A 38 19.94 27.16 1.72
CA LEU A 38 19.88 25.71 1.57
C LEU A 38 18.74 25.14 2.40
N PRO A 39 18.13 24.02 1.96
CA PRO A 39 17.13 23.34 2.76
C PRO A 39 17.71 22.92 4.13
N PRO A 40 16.86 22.85 5.18
CA PRO A 40 17.31 22.50 6.51
C PRO A 40 17.97 21.11 6.55
N GLN A 41 19.06 21.00 7.30
CA GLN A 41 19.85 19.77 7.45
C GLN A 41 19.79 19.23 8.89
N GLY A 42 20.10 17.95 9.07
CA GLY A 42 20.12 17.31 10.39
C GLY A 42 18.74 17.31 11.07
N GLU A 43 18.71 17.67 12.35
CA GLU A 43 17.48 17.70 13.16
C GLU A 43 16.46 18.73 12.65
N ALA A 44 16.93 19.87 12.13
CA ALA A 44 16.07 20.92 11.58
C ALA A 44 15.19 20.44 10.41
N ARG A 45 15.57 19.35 9.74
CA ARG A 45 14.81 18.74 8.64
C ARG A 45 13.50 18.11 9.10
N TYR A 46 13.45 17.55 10.32
CA TYR A 46 12.28 16.81 10.81
C TYR A 46 11.67 17.37 12.10
N ASN A 47 12.41 18.20 12.84
CA ASN A 47 11.92 18.91 14.01
C ASN A 47 11.54 20.35 13.62
N PRO A 48 10.24 20.64 13.43
CA PRO A 48 9.78 21.99 13.07
C PRO A 48 10.01 23.02 14.18
N LEU A 49 10.31 22.63 15.42
CA LEU A 49 10.62 23.55 16.51
C LEU A 49 12.12 23.68 16.80
N TYR A 50 12.97 23.19 15.89
CA TYR A 50 14.41 23.18 16.11
C TYR A 50 14.99 24.58 16.38
N VAL A 51 14.61 25.57 15.58
CA VAL A 51 15.08 26.96 15.73
C VAL A 51 14.62 27.56 17.05
N LEU A 52 13.37 27.31 17.46
CA LEU A 52 12.87 27.72 18.78
C LEU A 52 13.69 27.09 19.90
N GLY A 53 13.97 25.79 19.82
CA GLY A 53 14.82 25.11 20.80
C GLY A 53 16.23 25.70 20.89
N GLN A 54 16.82 26.10 19.76
CA GLN A 54 18.13 26.76 19.76
C GLN A 54 18.06 28.18 20.34
N ALA A 55 17.01 28.94 20.02
CA ALA A 55 16.80 30.28 20.59
C ALA A 55 16.64 30.23 22.11
N LEU A 56 15.86 29.27 22.64
CA LEU A 56 15.68 29.09 24.08
C LEU A 56 16.99 28.73 24.78
N ARG A 57 17.82 27.87 24.19
CA ARG A 57 19.15 27.54 24.73
C ARG A 57 20.12 28.71 24.67
N ALA A 58 20.05 29.52 23.61
CA ALA A 58 20.83 30.76 23.51
C ALA A 58 20.45 31.75 24.61
N ASP A 59 19.19 31.76 25.04
CA ASP A 59 18.68 32.51 26.18
C ASP A 59 19.02 31.87 27.55
N GLY A 60 19.77 30.77 27.57
CA GLY A 60 20.20 30.09 28.79
C GLY A 60 19.16 29.15 29.43
N LEU A 61 18.09 28.82 28.71
CA LEU A 61 17.05 27.89 29.17
C LEU A 61 17.36 26.44 28.83
N GLU A 62 16.87 25.52 29.66
CA GLU A 62 16.84 24.10 29.31
C GLU A 62 15.68 23.82 28.35
N ALA A 63 15.99 23.52 27.08
CA ALA A 63 15.01 23.20 26.05
C ALA A 63 15.22 21.79 25.46
N ASN A 64 14.21 20.93 25.63
CA ASN A 64 14.25 19.53 25.22
C ASN A 64 13.16 19.24 24.17
N ALA A 65 13.57 18.83 22.97
CA ALA A 65 12.64 18.48 21.90
C ALA A 65 12.35 16.98 21.88
N ARG A 66 11.08 16.60 21.68
CA ARG A 66 10.63 15.22 21.62
C ARG A 66 9.61 15.01 20.49
N PRO A 67 9.68 13.87 19.75
CA PRO A 67 8.74 13.57 18.68
C PRO A 67 7.33 13.24 19.17
N ARG A 68 7.19 12.80 20.42
CA ARG A 68 5.92 12.40 21.04
C ARG A 68 5.92 12.81 22.51
N LEU A 69 4.73 13.10 23.03
CA LEU A 69 4.51 13.33 24.45
C LEU A 69 4.74 12.04 25.25
N ASP A 70 5.66 12.08 26.21
CA ASP A 70 5.92 10.99 27.16
C ASP A 70 6.10 11.59 28.56
N LEU A 71 4.99 11.66 29.30
CA LEU A 71 4.95 12.26 30.63
C LEU A 71 5.88 11.55 31.62
N THR A 72 6.12 10.24 31.43
CA THR A 72 6.97 9.45 32.33
C THR A 72 8.45 9.78 32.13
N ALA A 73 8.90 9.85 30.87
CA ALA A 73 10.28 10.19 30.56
C ALA A 73 10.58 11.70 30.76
N MET A 74 9.56 12.56 30.64
CA MET A 74 9.71 14.01 30.81
C MET A 74 9.78 14.41 32.30
N ALA A 75 9.16 13.64 33.21
CA ALA A 75 9.13 13.92 34.64
C ALA A 75 8.79 15.39 34.96
N LEU A 76 7.69 15.88 34.38
CA LEU A 76 7.32 17.30 34.34
C LEU A 76 7.29 17.96 35.72
N GLN A 77 8.04 19.06 35.87
CA GLN A 77 8.09 19.86 37.08
C GLN A 77 7.02 20.97 37.07
N PRO A 78 6.59 21.49 38.25
CA PRO A 78 5.57 22.53 38.36
C PRO A 78 5.83 23.81 37.57
N HIS A 79 7.06 24.15 37.20
CA HIS A 79 7.37 25.36 36.44
C HIS A 79 7.84 25.09 35.02
N ASP A 80 7.70 23.85 34.55
CA ASP A 80 8.01 23.51 33.17
C ASP A 80 6.97 24.12 32.22
N THR A 81 7.38 24.27 30.96
CA THR A 81 6.51 24.67 29.86
C THR A 81 6.48 23.57 28.82
N VAL A 82 5.29 23.14 28.39
CA VAL A 82 5.12 22.15 27.31
C VAL A 82 4.51 22.86 26.10
N VAL A 83 5.26 22.93 24.99
CA VAL A 83 4.76 23.36 23.68
C VAL A 83 4.34 22.12 22.90
N LEU A 84 3.04 21.97 22.67
CA LEU A 84 2.46 20.79 22.04
C LEU A 84 1.95 21.10 20.63
N LEU A 85 2.67 20.65 19.59
CA LEU A 85 2.16 20.66 18.21
C LEU A 85 1.40 19.39 17.85
N GLN A 86 1.57 18.31 18.61
CA GLN A 86 0.80 17.10 18.43
C GLN A 86 -0.70 17.43 18.58
N ASP A 87 -1.50 16.88 17.67
CA ASP A 87 -2.93 17.07 17.66
C ASP A 87 -3.58 16.53 18.95
N SER A 88 -4.50 17.29 19.53
CA SER A 88 -5.31 16.88 20.68
C SER A 88 -6.11 15.62 20.37
N ALA A 89 -6.60 15.45 19.13
CA ALA A 89 -7.33 14.26 18.70
C ALA A 89 -6.45 12.98 18.74
N ALA A 90 -5.13 13.14 18.68
CA ALA A 90 -4.18 12.02 18.78
C ALA A 90 -3.78 11.68 20.23
N LEU A 91 -4.28 12.41 21.23
CA LEU A 91 -3.97 12.16 22.63
C LEU A 91 -5.01 11.23 23.27
N PRO A 92 -4.59 10.21 24.05
CA PRO A 92 -5.51 9.47 24.89
C PRO A 92 -6.14 10.37 25.96
N PRO A 93 -7.44 10.19 26.30
CA PRO A 93 -8.10 10.99 27.35
C PRO A 93 -7.41 10.93 28.72
N THR A 94 -6.75 9.81 29.05
CA THR A 94 -5.96 9.66 30.27
C THR A 94 -4.73 10.56 30.28
N THR A 95 -4.03 10.67 29.15
CA THR A 95 -2.87 11.54 28.99
C THR A 95 -3.28 13.02 29.02
N ALA A 96 -4.41 13.36 28.41
CA ALA A 96 -4.97 14.72 28.47
C ALA A 96 -5.27 15.14 29.92
N ARG A 97 -5.92 14.28 30.70
CA ARG A 97 -6.15 14.52 32.14
C ARG A 97 -4.83 14.69 32.91
N ALA A 98 -3.87 13.79 32.72
CA ALA A 98 -2.58 13.88 33.42
C ALA A 98 -1.79 15.16 33.10
N LEU A 99 -1.88 15.66 31.86
CA LEU A 99 -1.34 16.97 31.48
C LEU A 99 -2.03 18.11 32.23
N LEU A 100 -3.36 18.09 32.28
CA LEU A 100 -4.12 19.13 32.95
C LEU A 100 -3.93 19.11 34.48
N ASP A 101 -3.80 17.93 35.08
CA ASP A 101 -3.45 17.78 36.50
C ASP A 101 -2.05 18.33 36.79
N TRP A 102 -1.13 18.24 35.82
CA TRP A 102 0.18 18.88 35.92
C TRP A 102 0.11 20.40 35.81
N VAL A 103 -0.73 20.92 34.91
CA VAL A 103 -1.00 22.37 34.81
C VAL A 103 -1.54 22.89 36.15
N GLU A 104 -2.45 22.19 36.81
CA GLU A 104 -2.96 22.62 38.12
C GLU A 104 -1.88 22.86 39.18
N ARG A 105 -0.77 22.10 39.10
CA ARG A 105 0.38 22.23 40.00
C ARG A 105 1.29 23.41 39.68
N GLY A 106 1.06 24.14 38.58
CA GLY A 106 1.84 25.31 38.16
C GLY A 106 2.32 25.26 36.71
N GLY A 107 2.12 24.13 36.03
CA GLY A 107 2.63 23.89 34.69
C GLY A 107 2.08 24.88 33.66
N HIS A 108 2.85 25.12 32.60
CA HIS A 108 2.43 25.96 31.49
C HIS A 108 2.29 25.13 30.22
N LEU A 109 1.05 24.95 29.75
CA LEU A 109 0.75 24.18 28.55
C LEU A 109 0.43 25.13 27.39
N ILE A 110 1.12 24.98 26.27
CA ILE A 110 0.82 25.71 25.02
C ILE A 110 0.34 24.70 24.00
N VAL A 111 -0.88 24.88 23.50
CA VAL A 111 -1.55 23.96 22.58
C VAL A 111 -2.15 24.73 21.42
N ARG A 112 -2.41 24.01 20.33
CA ARG A 112 -3.10 24.55 19.16
C ARG A 112 -4.39 23.79 18.86
N THR A 113 -5.30 24.42 18.15
CA THR A 113 -6.44 23.73 17.54
C THR A 113 -5.97 22.71 16.48
N THR A 114 -6.80 21.70 16.22
CA THR A 114 -6.57 20.73 15.14
C THR A 114 -6.43 21.49 13.82
N PRO A 115 -5.36 21.27 13.04
CA PRO A 115 -5.19 21.93 11.76
C PRO A 115 -6.26 21.46 10.77
N LEU A 116 -6.72 22.36 9.91
CA LEU A 116 -7.68 22.05 8.86
C LEU A 116 -7.06 21.08 7.83
N THR A 117 -7.74 19.98 7.54
CA THR A 117 -7.44 19.13 6.39
C THR A 117 -8.29 19.54 5.18
N ALA A 118 -7.93 19.07 3.98
CA ALA A 118 -8.67 19.37 2.76
C ALA A 118 -10.12 18.84 2.80
N ASP A 119 -10.35 17.78 3.57
CA ASP A 119 -11.65 17.10 3.70
C ASP A 119 -12.56 17.77 4.75
N ASP A 120 -11.99 18.53 5.69
CA ASP A 120 -12.72 19.21 6.78
C ASP A 120 -13.51 20.45 6.32
N ALA A 121 -13.43 20.82 5.03
CA ALA A 121 -14.15 21.97 4.48
C ALA A 121 -15.67 21.74 4.35
N ALA A 122 -16.17 20.53 4.63
CA ALA A 122 -17.56 20.12 4.41
C ALA A 122 -18.35 19.79 5.69
N ASP A 123 -17.71 19.70 6.85
CA ASP A 123 -18.37 19.31 8.11
C ASP A 123 -18.13 20.38 9.19
N ASP A 124 -19.21 20.89 9.77
CA ASP A 124 -19.17 21.91 10.83
C ASP A 124 -18.76 21.35 12.20
N THR A 125 -18.62 20.02 12.31
CA THR A 125 -18.29 19.32 13.56
C THR A 125 -16.92 18.65 13.51
N ALA A 126 -15.87 19.45 13.45
CA ALA A 126 -14.51 18.92 13.52
C ALA A 126 -14.20 18.42 14.95
N ASP A 127 -13.75 17.18 15.08
CA ASP A 127 -13.30 16.60 16.34
C ASP A 127 -12.14 17.43 16.93
N ASN A 128 -12.38 18.07 18.07
CA ASN A 128 -11.37 18.86 18.78
C ASN A 128 -10.44 17.98 19.63
N GLY A 129 -10.84 16.73 19.89
CA GLY A 129 -10.10 15.79 20.70
C GLY A 129 -10.13 16.09 22.21
N PRO A 130 -9.77 15.08 23.03
CA PRO A 130 -10.07 15.07 24.46
C PRO A 130 -9.42 16.20 25.27
N LEU A 131 -8.27 16.71 24.82
CA LEU A 131 -7.59 17.81 25.54
C LEU A 131 -8.33 19.14 25.39
N LEU A 132 -8.80 19.46 24.17
CA LEU A 132 -9.50 20.71 23.90
C LEU A 132 -10.93 20.66 24.45
N ASP A 133 -11.60 19.51 24.33
CA ASP A 133 -12.93 19.28 24.92
C ASP A 133 -12.93 19.53 26.44
N MET A 134 -11.91 19.02 27.14
CA MET A 134 -11.76 19.23 28.60
C MET A 134 -11.47 20.69 28.99
N LEU A 135 -11.02 21.51 28.04
CA LEU A 135 -10.79 22.95 28.23
C LEU A 135 -12.01 23.78 27.81
N GLY A 136 -13.04 23.16 27.24
CA GLY A 136 -14.20 23.86 26.67
C GLY A 136 -13.84 24.67 25.43
N VAL A 137 -12.90 24.17 24.62
CA VAL A 137 -12.46 24.84 23.38
C VAL A 137 -13.11 24.14 22.19
N ASP A 138 -13.94 24.89 21.46
CA ASP A 138 -14.62 24.40 20.28
C ASP A 138 -14.09 25.07 19.02
N GLY A 139 -13.43 24.30 18.16
CA GLY A 139 -12.95 24.77 16.86
C GLY A 139 -14.12 25.04 15.91
N THR A 140 -14.12 26.20 15.25
CA THR A 140 -15.09 26.53 14.22
C THR A 140 -14.56 26.10 12.85
N SER A 141 -15.41 25.51 12.00
CA SER A 141 -15.05 25.02 10.65
C SER A 141 -14.69 26.14 9.66
N ARG A 142 -14.96 27.40 10.01
CA ARG A 142 -14.76 28.55 9.11
C ARG A 142 -13.28 28.91 9.03
N ARG A 143 -12.72 28.82 7.82
CA ARG A 143 -11.47 29.51 7.48
C ARG A 143 -11.73 31.00 7.53
N ASN A 144 -11.06 31.69 8.44
CA ASN A 144 -11.20 33.12 8.61
C ASN A 144 -9.90 33.85 8.25
N ALA A 145 -10.02 35.14 7.97
CA ALA A 145 -8.94 36.01 7.54
C ALA A 145 -7.75 36.02 8.52
N CYS A 146 -6.58 36.48 8.04
CA CYS A 146 -5.45 36.72 8.93
C CYS A 146 -5.81 37.70 10.05
N ALA A 147 -5.30 37.47 11.25
CA ALA A 147 -5.45 38.36 12.40
C ALA A 147 -4.32 39.39 12.42
N PRO A 148 -4.61 40.70 12.49
CA PRO A 148 -3.56 41.73 12.51
C PRO A 148 -2.79 41.71 13.84
N PHE A 149 -1.47 41.63 13.78
CA PHE A 149 -0.58 41.67 14.95
C PHE A 149 0.34 42.88 14.86
N HIS A 150 -0.02 43.97 15.54
CA HIS A 150 0.76 45.19 15.50
C HIS A 150 1.94 45.11 16.46
N VAL A 151 3.15 45.09 15.91
CA VAL A 151 4.40 45.25 16.67
C VAL A 151 4.93 46.65 16.41
N ALA A 152 5.57 47.27 17.40
CA ALA A 152 6.04 48.66 17.29
C ALA A 152 6.94 48.90 16.06
N ASP A 153 7.69 47.88 15.66
CA ASP A 153 8.61 47.88 14.52
C ASP A 153 8.01 47.31 13.22
N ASP A 154 6.78 46.77 13.26
CA ASP A 154 6.11 46.16 12.10
C ASP A 154 4.58 46.32 12.21
N VAL A 155 4.07 47.40 11.61
CA VAL A 155 2.71 47.90 11.83
C VAL A 155 1.66 47.17 10.99
N ASN A 156 2.05 46.32 10.03
CA ASN A 156 1.12 45.62 9.14
C ASN A 156 1.28 44.09 9.16
N HIS A 157 1.93 43.56 10.19
CA HIS A 157 2.11 42.13 10.33
C HIS A 157 0.78 41.42 10.61
N VAL A 158 0.62 40.23 10.05
CA VAL A 158 -0.60 39.43 10.20
C VAL A 158 -0.25 37.99 10.55
N GLU A 159 -1.10 37.39 11.37
CA GLU A 159 -0.90 36.05 11.93
C GLU A 159 -2.13 35.18 11.71
N PHE A 160 -1.95 33.87 11.91
CA PHE A 160 -3.06 32.91 11.97
C PHE A 160 -3.93 32.84 10.69
N CYS A 161 -3.33 33.08 9.51
CA CYS A 161 -4.02 33.12 8.22
C CYS A 161 -4.66 31.78 7.81
N ASP A 162 -3.95 30.67 8.04
CA ASP A 162 -4.39 29.31 7.66
C ASP A 162 -4.81 28.49 8.88
N SER A 163 -5.45 29.15 9.84
CA SER A 163 -5.73 28.60 11.16
C SER A 163 -7.22 28.31 11.35
N ARG A 164 -7.53 27.34 12.22
CA ARG A 164 -8.89 27.09 12.66
C ARG A 164 -9.20 27.99 13.86
N ARG A 165 -10.13 28.92 13.68
CA ARG A 165 -10.63 29.76 14.78
C ARG A 165 -11.40 28.90 15.78
N PHE A 166 -11.62 29.43 16.97
CA PHE A 166 -12.31 28.69 18.02
C PHE A 166 -13.09 29.60 18.94
N ASP A 167 -14.12 29.05 19.56
CA ASP A 167 -14.80 29.65 20.70
C ASP A 167 -14.39 28.91 21.99
N VAL A 168 -14.56 29.57 23.13
CA VAL A 168 -14.19 29.00 24.43
C VAL A 168 -15.31 29.19 25.43
N ASP A 169 -15.82 28.09 25.97
CA ASP A 169 -16.72 28.04 27.12
C ASP A 169 -16.09 27.18 28.22
N PRO A 170 -15.17 27.76 29.02
CA PRO A 170 -14.32 26.98 29.92
C PRO A 170 -15.14 26.44 31.10
N PRO A 171 -14.91 25.18 31.52
CA PRO A 171 -15.61 24.58 32.65
C PRO A 171 -15.27 25.26 33.98
N THR A 172 -16.08 24.99 35.01
CA THR A 172 -15.89 25.55 36.36
C THR A 172 -14.48 25.29 36.88
N GLY A 173 -13.79 26.33 37.37
CA GLY A 173 -12.42 26.25 37.87
C GLY A 173 -11.34 26.67 36.85
N ILE A 174 -11.73 26.91 35.59
CA ILE A 174 -10.89 27.51 34.57
C ILE A 174 -11.38 28.94 34.29
N ARG A 175 -10.46 29.90 34.22
CA ARG A 175 -10.78 31.30 33.93
C ARG A 175 -10.01 31.79 32.72
N VAL A 176 -10.68 32.50 31.83
CA VAL A 176 -10.00 33.28 30.78
C VAL A 176 -9.25 34.44 31.44
N ALA A 177 -7.92 34.41 31.39
CA ALA A 177 -7.07 35.48 31.89
C ALA A 177 -6.76 36.50 30.79
N GLN A 178 -6.66 36.04 29.53
CA GLN A 178 -6.46 36.90 28.38
C GLN A 178 -7.03 36.23 27.14
N ALA A 179 -7.54 37.04 26.21
CA ALA A 179 -8.05 36.55 24.95
C ALA A 179 -7.75 37.56 23.85
N TRP A 180 -7.46 37.04 22.67
CA TRP A 180 -7.42 37.77 21.42
C TRP A 180 -8.51 37.19 20.54
N ARG A 181 -9.52 38.02 20.26
CA ARG A 181 -10.71 37.68 19.50
C ARG A 181 -10.87 38.63 18.32
N ASP A 182 -11.31 38.07 17.22
CA ASP A 182 -11.85 38.80 16.08
C ASP A 182 -13.39 38.73 16.16
N GLU A 183 -14.06 39.87 16.06
CA GLU A 183 -15.50 40.01 16.32
C GLU A 183 -16.36 39.12 15.41
N GLU A 184 -15.93 38.93 14.15
CA GLU A 184 -16.66 38.15 13.15
C GLU A 184 -16.26 36.68 13.15
N HIS A 185 -15.05 36.39 13.65
CA HIS A 185 -14.34 35.16 13.33
C HIS A 185 -13.98 34.29 14.54
N GLY A 186 -14.17 34.76 15.78
CA GLY A 186 -13.87 34.01 17.00
C GLY A 186 -12.46 34.26 17.54
N HIS A 187 -11.97 33.38 18.41
CA HIS A 187 -10.67 33.53 19.07
C HIS A 187 -9.51 33.00 18.22
N VAL A 188 -8.35 33.67 18.35
CA VAL A 188 -7.05 33.23 17.81
C VAL A 188 -6.08 32.81 18.90
N PHE A 189 -6.21 33.40 20.08
CA PHE A 189 -5.40 33.13 21.24
C PHE A 189 -6.25 33.30 22.49
N VAL A 190 -6.20 32.32 23.40
CA VAL A 190 -6.81 32.41 24.72
C VAL A 190 -5.84 31.85 25.76
N ARG A 191 -5.54 32.65 26.77
CA ARG A 191 -4.80 32.24 27.98
C ARG A 191 -5.80 31.89 29.07
N LEU A 192 -5.87 30.61 29.39
CA LEU A 192 -6.66 30.05 30.47
C LEU A 192 -5.80 29.91 31.73
N ARG A 193 -6.33 30.32 32.87
CA ARG A 193 -5.76 30.02 34.18
C ARG A 193 -6.52 28.89 34.84
N ARG A 194 -5.78 27.89 35.30
CA ARG A 194 -6.31 26.74 36.04
C ARG A 194 -5.42 26.52 37.27
N ALA A 195 -5.99 26.77 38.44
CA ALA A 195 -5.25 26.78 39.72
C ALA A 195 -3.94 27.60 39.63
N ALA A 196 -2.78 26.98 39.85
CA ALA A 196 -1.48 27.67 39.83
C ALA A 196 -0.86 27.80 38.42
N GLY A 197 -1.36 27.08 37.42
CA GLY A 197 -0.78 27.05 36.07
C GLY A 197 -1.59 27.78 35.02
N THR A 198 -1.09 27.70 33.79
CA THR A 198 -1.63 28.39 32.62
C THR A 198 -1.73 27.46 31.42
N VAL A 199 -2.81 27.57 30.66
CA VAL A 199 -2.95 26.93 29.34
C VAL A 199 -3.14 28.02 28.29
N ASP A 200 -2.23 28.08 27.33
CA ASP A 200 -2.37 28.95 26.16
C ASP A 200 -2.88 28.12 24.99
N VAL A 201 -4.06 28.46 24.52
CA VAL A 201 -4.72 27.84 23.36
C VAL A 201 -4.61 28.80 22.19
N LEU A 202 -4.03 28.33 21.08
CA LEU A 202 -3.83 29.12 19.87
C LEU A 202 -4.49 28.47 18.65
N ALA A 203 -4.85 29.29 17.67
CA ALA A 203 -5.39 28.79 16.40
C ALA A 203 -4.32 28.04 15.59
N ASP A 204 -3.06 28.46 15.68
CA ASP A 204 -1.91 27.69 15.22
C ASP A 204 -0.63 28.08 15.96
N LEU A 205 0.47 27.38 15.65
CA LEU A 205 1.81 27.63 16.20
C LEU A 205 2.86 27.82 15.08
N ASN A 206 2.44 28.26 13.89
CA ASN A 206 3.31 28.40 12.73
C ASN A 206 4.41 29.44 12.94
N PHE A 207 4.12 30.53 13.66
CA PHE A 207 5.11 31.54 14.05
C PHE A 207 6.28 30.97 14.87
N MET A 208 6.09 29.85 15.56
CA MET A 208 7.15 29.15 16.31
C MET A 208 7.92 28.13 15.47
N LYS A 209 7.44 27.78 14.27
CA LYS A 209 8.06 26.76 13.43
C LYS A 209 9.26 27.32 12.67
N ASN A 210 10.18 26.43 12.31
CA ASN A 210 11.24 26.73 11.36
C ASN A 210 10.62 27.21 10.04
N SER A 211 11.27 28.16 9.37
CA SER A 211 10.91 28.56 8.02
C SER A 211 10.88 27.33 7.10
N ALA A 212 9.71 27.05 6.51
CA ALA A 212 9.52 25.94 5.58
C ALA A 212 9.61 26.39 4.11
N ALA A 213 9.50 27.69 3.83
CA ALA A 213 9.42 28.25 2.49
C ALA A 213 10.30 29.50 2.33
N PRO A 214 10.94 29.70 1.16
CA PRO A 214 11.66 30.93 0.85
C PRO A 214 10.72 32.14 0.96
N GLY A 215 11.08 33.14 1.78
CA GLY A 215 10.29 34.37 1.98
C GLY A 215 9.34 34.36 3.19
N VAL A 216 9.24 33.24 3.92
CA VAL A 216 8.58 33.20 5.24
C VAL A 216 9.68 33.08 6.28
N ASP A 217 9.94 34.14 7.04
CA ASP A 217 11.14 34.22 7.89
C ASP A 217 11.05 33.37 9.18
N GLY A 218 9.88 32.77 9.48
CA GLY A 218 9.67 31.98 10.70
C GLY A 218 10.12 32.76 11.94
N LEU A 219 10.79 32.13 12.90
CA LEU A 219 11.29 32.81 14.11
C LEU A 219 12.38 33.88 13.84
N HIS A 220 12.81 34.13 12.60
CA HIS A 220 13.66 35.28 12.30
C HIS A 220 12.89 36.59 12.21
N ASP A 221 11.59 36.50 11.90
CA ASP A 221 10.71 37.65 11.88
C ASP A 221 10.52 38.25 13.30
N LYS A 222 10.49 39.58 13.39
CA LYS A 222 10.40 40.28 14.68
C LYS A 222 9.08 39.99 15.38
N ALA A 223 7.98 39.98 14.62
CA ALA A 223 6.66 39.78 15.17
C ALA A 223 6.47 38.34 15.66
N HIS A 224 6.95 37.35 14.90
CA HIS A 224 7.00 35.96 15.36
C HIS A 224 7.80 35.79 16.66
N ARG A 225 8.94 36.48 16.81
CA ARG A 225 9.77 36.42 18.03
C ARG A 225 9.05 37.00 19.24
N ASP A 226 8.45 38.16 19.09
CA ASP A 226 7.75 38.85 20.17
C ASP A 226 6.52 38.06 20.60
N LEU A 227 5.75 37.53 19.64
CA LEU A 227 4.60 36.66 19.92
C LEU A 227 5.04 35.37 20.63
N ALA A 228 6.12 34.73 20.17
CA ALA A 228 6.67 33.54 20.83
C ALA A 228 7.12 33.84 22.27
N ARG A 229 7.80 34.96 22.49
CA ARG A 229 8.21 35.39 23.83
C ARG A 229 7.02 35.65 24.74
N TYR A 230 5.98 36.29 24.20
CA TYR A 230 4.76 36.62 24.90
C TYR A 230 3.95 35.38 25.32
N VAL A 231 3.83 34.41 24.41
CA VAL A 231 3.17 33.13 24.70
C VAL A 231 3.95 32.36 25.75
N LEU A 232 5.29 32.30 25.66
CA LEU A 232 6.14 31.58 26.63
C LEU A 232 6.32 32.30 27.98
N ALA A 233 5.86 33.55 28.13
CA ALA A 233 6.14 34.40 29.29
C ALA A 233 5.79 33.84 30.69
N PRO A 234 4.67 33.11 30.91
CA PRO A 234 4.25 32.70 32.26
C PRO A 234 5.32 31.97 33.08
N ASN A 235 6.03 31.03 32.47
CA ASN A 235 7.04 30.17 33.10
C ASN A 235 8.45 30.35 32.51
N TYR A 236 8.67 31.41 31.71
CA TYR A 236 9.98 31.64 31.10
C TYR A 236 11.08 31.80 32.15
N GLY A 237 12.16 31.02 32.04
CA GLY A 237 13.28 31.06 32.98
C GLY A 237 13.05 30.36 34.31
N LYS A 238 11.88 29.75 34.54
CA LYS A 238 11.56 29.10 35.83
C LYS A 238 11.69 27.57 35.79
N GLY A 239 11.72 26.96 34.61
CA GLY A 239 11.78 25.53 34.44
C GLY A 239 12.22 25.12 33.03
N THR A 240 12.05 23.84 32.72
CA THR A 240 12.43 23.26 31.43
C THR A 240 11.33 23.50 30.41
N VAL A 241 11.72 23.86 29.18
CA VAL A 241 10.81 23.96 28.04
C VAL A 241 10.85 22.68 27.24
N TRP A 242 9.73 21.95 27.23
CA TRP A 242 9.54 20.73 26.47
C TRP A 242 8.83 21.02 25.16
N LEU A 243 9.50 20.72 24.04
CA LEU A 243 9.01 20.97 22.69
C LEU A 243 8.53 19.66 22.05
N VAL A 244 7.22 19.43 22.04
CA VAL A 244 6.62 18.20 21.51
C VAL A 244 6.06 18.47 20.11
N TYR A 245 6.84 18.10 19.09
CA TYR A 245 6.53 18.49 17.70
C TYR A 245 5.64 17.52 16.93
N GLY A 246 5.33 16.34 17.50
CA GLY A 246 4.32 15.44 16.95
C GLY A 246 4.66 14.92 15.54
N THR A 247 5.77 14.19 15.37
CA THR A 247 6.02 13.52 14.09
C THR A 247 5.16 12.27 13.95
N ARG A 248 4.29 12.25 12.92
CA ARG A 248 3.97 11.00 12.22
C ARG A 248 5.11 10.77 11.22
N PRO A 249 6.10 9.93 11.51
CA PRO A 249 7.05 9.56 10.48
C PRO A 249 6.24 9.00 9.29
N PRO A 250 6.47 9.46 8.05
CA PRO A 250 5.79 8.88 6.90
C PRO A 250 6.02 7.37 6.91
N SER A 251 5.01 6.60 6.54
CA SER A 251 5.13 5.15 6.51
C SER A 251 6.31 4.74 5.63
N LEU A 252 6.93 3.60 5.91
CA LEU A 252 8.07 3.12 5.13
C LEU A 252 7.71 3.03 3.64
N TRP A 253 6.48 2.60 3.33
CA TRP A 253 5.94 2.59 1.97
C TRP A 253 5.84 3.98 1.35
N GLN A 254 5.26 4.95 2.08
CA GLN A 254 5.16 6.33 1.59
C GLN A 254 6.55 6.93 1.30
N ARG A 255 7.54 6.67 2.16
CA ARG A 255 8.92 7.10 1.94
C ARG A 255 9.57 6.42 0.73
N VAL A 256 9.37 5.10 0.57
CA VAL A 256 9.90 4.34 -0.58
C VAL A 256 9.33 4.86 -1.90
N PHE A 257 8.02 5.16 -1.95
CA PHE A 257 7.39 5.64 -3.18
C PHE A 257 7.72 7.10 -3.51
N HIS A 258 7.64 8.01 -2.53
CA HIS A 258 7.84 9.45 -2.78
C HIS A 258 9.32 9.86 -2.79
N ASP A 259 10.10 9.45 -1.81
CA ASP A 259 11.51 9.85 -1.68
C ASP A 259 12.46 8.85 -2.37
N GLY A 260 12.04 7.59 -2.51
CA GLY A 260 12.87 6.51 -3.04
C GLY A 260 12.92 6.39 -4.56
N TRP A 261 12.25 7.28 -5.30
CA TRP A 261 12.21 7.26 -6.77
C TRP A 261 13.59 7.22 -7.46
N PRO A 262 14.66 7.87 -6.95
CA PRO A 262 15.97 7.79 -7.59
C PRO A 262 16.58 6.39 -7.54
N VAL A 263 16.06 5.48 -6.71
CA VAL A 263 16.53 4.10 -6.58
C VAL A 263 15.64 3.14 -7.36
N TRP A 264 14.32 3.19 -7.15
CA TRP A 264 13.43 2.20 -7.75
C TRP A 264 13.14 2.46 -9.23
N VAL A 265 13.16 3.70 -9.71
CA VAL A 265 13.00 4.01 -11.15
C VAL A 265 14.13 3.39 -11.99
N PRO A 266 15.43 3.64 -11.70
CA PRO A 266 16.49 3.00 -12.47
C PRO A 266 16.51 1.47 -12.30
N LEU A 267 16.13 0.95 -11.12
CA LEU A 267 15.99 -0.50 -10.91
C LEU A 267 14.89 -1.09 -11.82
N LEU A 268 13.74 -0.44 -11.92
CA LEU A 268 12.64 -0.83 -12.80
C LEU A 268 13.08 -0.79 -14.27
N LEU A 269 13.78 0.28 -14.69
CA LEU A 269 14.32 0.39 -16.04
C LEU A 269 15.35 -0.70 -16.34
N ALA A 270 16.23 -1.02 -15.40
CA ALA A 270 17.19 -2.10 -15.53
C ALA A 270 16.50 -3.47 -15.63
N LEU A 271 15.44 -3.70 -14.83
CA LEU A 271 14.63 -4.92 -14.88
C LEU A 271 13.92 -5.06 -16.23
N LEU A 272 13.29 -3.99 -16.73
CA LEU A 272 12.63 -3.97 -18.03
C LEU A 272 13.64 -4.19 -19.16
N GLY A 273 14.82 -3.56 -19.10
CA GLY A 273 15.91 -3.81 -20.05
C GLY A 273 16.39 -5.26 -20.02
N TRP A 274 16.52 -5.85 -18.83
CA TRP A 274 16.89 -7.26 -18.66
C TRP A 274 15.82 -8.22 -19.21
N LEU A 275 14.54 -7.97 -18.90
CA LEU A 275 13.42 -8.74 -19.44
C LEU A 275 13.35 -8.60 -20.96
N TRP A 276 13.58 -7.40 -21.50
CA TRP A 276 13.64 -7.17 -22.93
C TRP A 276 14.74 -8.00 -23.60
N LEU A 277 15.95 -8.02 -23.02
CA LEU A 277 17.05 -8.84 -23.50
C LEU A 277 16.72 -10.34 -23.44
N ARG A 278 15.99 -10.80 -22.43
CA ARG A 278 15.56 -12.20 -22.27
C ARG A 278 14.38 -12.58 -23.15
N ALA A 279 13.51 -11.64 -23.47
CA ALA A 279 12.33 -11.83 -24.32
C ALA A 279 12.70 -11.95 -25.81
N GLN A 280 13.93 -11.58 -26.19
CA GLN A 280 14.43 -11.85 -27.53
C GLN A 280 14.62 -13.36 -27.72
N ARG A 281 13.58 -13.98 -28.27
CA ARG A 281 13.58 -15.39 -28.66
C ARG A 281 14.50 -15.58 -29.86
N MET A 282 15.77 -15.90 -29.61
CA MET A 282 16.68 -16.37 -30.65
C MET A 282 16.48 -17.88 -30.86
N GLY A 283 15.87 -18.26 -31.98
CA GLY A 283 15.78 -19.66 -32.39
C GLY A 283 14.68 -19.90 -33.42
N SER A 284 14.97 -20.77 -34.41
CA SER A 284 13.97 -21.25 -35.36
C SER A 284 12.89 -22.05 -34.66
N LEU A 285 11.63 -21.89 -35.08
CA LEU A 285 10.54 -22.74 -34.62
C LEU A 285 10.85 -24.20 -34.98
N LEU A 286 11.13 -25.02 -33.96
CA LEU A 286 11.23 -26.46 -34.15
C LEU A 286 9.83 -27.00 -34.50
N PRO A 287 9.71 -27.90 -35.48
CA PRO A 287 8.43 -28.51 -35.81
C PRO A 287 7.93 -29.33 -34.61
N SER A 288 6.62 -29.25 -34.35
CA SER A 288 5.98 -30.05 -33.31
C SER A 288 6.21 -31.55 -33.56
N PRO A 289 6.54 -32.34 -32.52
CA PRO A 289 6.76 -33.78 -32.68
C PRO A 289 5.49 -34.47 -33.18
N ALA A 290 5.64 -35.40 -34.12
CA ALA A 290 4.51 -36.16 -34.65
C ALA A 290 3.93 -37.09 -33.57
N VAL A 291 2.59 -37.08 -33.42
CA VAL A 291 1.88 -37.95 -32.47
C VAL A 291 1.96 -39.41 -32.94
N GLU A 292 2.68 -40.26 -32.21
CA GLU A 292 2.77 -41.70 -32.47
C GLU A 292 1.41 -42.42 -32.30
N ARG A 293 0.92 -43.07 -33.35
CA ARG A 293 -0.39 -43.77 -33.38
C ARG A 293 -0.36 -45.24 -32.92
N ARG A 294 0.53 -45.65 -32.00
CA ARG A 294 0.86 -47.09 -31.82
C ARG A 294 0.26 -47.85 -30.62
N SER A 295 -0.61 -47.29 -29.77
CA SER A 295 -1.02 -47.96 -28.50
C SER A 295 -2.50 -48.36 -28.35
N LEU A 296 -3.33 -48.29 -29.40
CA LEU A 296 -4.75 -48.72 -29.29
C LEU A 296 -4.89 -50.22 -28.98
N LEU A 297 -4.04 -51.07 -29.57
CA LEU A 297 -4.06 -52.51 -29.29
C LEU A 297 -3.59 -52.85 -27.88
N GLU A 298 -2.65 -52.07 -27.33
CA GLU A 298 -2.21 -52.22 -25.94
C GLU A 298 -3.31 -51.86 -24.96
N HIS A 299 -4.07 -50.79 -25.23
CA HIS A 299 -5.22 -50.41 -24.40
C HIS A 299 -6.34 -51.46 -24.42
N VAL A 300 -6.64 -52.03 -25.60
CA VAL A 300 -7.64 -53.10 -25.71
C VAL A 300 -7.18 -54.36 -24.97
N ARG A 301 -5.90 -54.73 -25.09
CA ARG A 301 -5.33 -55.88 -24.38
C ARG A 301 -5.36 -55.67 -22.86
N ALA A 302 -4.90 -54.52 -22.39
CA ALA A 302 -4.89 -54.19 -20.97
C ALA A 302 -6.30 -54.18 -20.36
N SER A 303 -7.27 -53.63 -21.09
CA SER A 303 -8.68 -53.62 -20.66
C SER A 303 -9.28 -55.03 -20.59
N GLY A 304 -8.96 -55.89 -21.56
CA GLY A 304 -9.40 -57.30 -21.56
C GLY A 304 -8.80 -58.12 -20.42
N GLU A 305 -7.49 -57.98 -20.18
CA GLU A 305 -6.82 -58.65 -19.05
C GLU A 305 -7.35 -58.15 -17.70
N HIS A 306 -7.64 -56.86 -17.57
CA HIS A 306 -8.25 -56.29 -16.36
C HIS A 306 -9.62 -56.92 -16.07
N LEU A 307 -10.51 -57.01 -17.07
CA LEU A 307 -11.83 -57.63 -16.88
C LEU A 307 -11.76 -59.10 -16.45
N LEU A 308 -10.77 -59.86 -16.96
CA LEU A 308 -10.54 -61.24 -16.54
C LEU A 308 -10.03 -61.33 -15.10
N ARG A 309 -9.10 -60.45 -14.69
CA ARG A 309 -8.54 -60.44 -13.32
C ARG A 309 -9.60 -60.17 -12.25
N TYR A 310 -10.59 -59.32 -12.54
CA TYR A 310 -11.66 -58.97 -11.59
C TYR A 310 -12.92 -59.85 -11.72
N GLY A 311 -12.82 -61.03 -12.36
CA GLY A 311 -13.93 -61.99 -12.43
C GLY A 311 -15.11 -61.56 -13.33
N LYS A 312 -14.92 -60.54 -14.18
CA LYS A 312 -15.96 -60.01 -15.09
C LYS A 312 -16.00 -60.72 -16.44
N ALA A 313 -15.54 -61.97 -16.50
CA ALA A 313 -15.56 -62.83 -17.68
C ALA A 313 -16.93 -62.93 -18.39
N PRO A 314 -18.09 -63.01 -17.69
CA PRO A 314 -19.40 -63.05 -18.33
C PRO A 314 -19.70 -61.85 -19.23
N LEU A 315 -19.20 -60.65 -18.90
CA LEU A 315 -19.40 -59.45 -19.72
C LEU A 315 -18.73 -59.56 -21.09
N LEU A 316 -17.53 -60.16 -21.13
CA LEU A 316 -16.81 -60.40 -22.39
C LEU A 316 -17.56 -61.41 -23.27
N TYR A 317 -18.08 -62.47 -22.65
CA TYR A 317 -18.90 -63.46 -23.36
C TYR A 317 -20.19 -62.84 -23.91
N ASP A 318 -20.91 -62.09 -23.09
CA ASP A 318 -22.17 -61.45 -23.49
C ASP A 318 -21.95 -60.47 -24.65
N ALA A 319 -20.87 -59.66 -24.61
CA ALA A 319 -20.54 -58.75 -25.69
C ALA A 319 -20.31 -59.48 -27.03
N VAL A 320 -19.59 -60.60 -27.02
CA VAL A 320 -19.34 -61.40 -28.23
C VAL A 320 -20.61 -62.12 -28.68
N ARG A 321 -21.42 -62.65 -27.75
CA ARG A 321 -22.72 -63.28 -28.04
C ARG A 321 -23.67 -62.28 -28.70
N GLN A 322 -23.77 -61.07 -28.16
CA GLN A 322 -24.59 -60.00 -28.74
C GLN A 322 -24.09 -59.60 -30.13
N ALA A 323 -22.77 -59.49 -30.33
CA ALA A 323 -22.21 -59.22 -31.65
C ALA A 323 -22.57 -60.32 -32.67
N PHE A 324 -22.53 -61.59 -32.27
CA PHE A 324 -22.99 -62.70 -33.10
C PHE A 324 -24.50 -62.62 -33.39
N LEU A 325 -25.34 -62.49 -32.36
CA LEU A 325 -26.80 -62.40 -32.52
C LEU A 325 -27.22 -61.19 -33.38
N ASN A 326 -26.52 -60.07 -33.27
CA ASN A 326 -26.73 -58.88 -34.11
C ASN A 326 -26.41 -59.14 -35.59
N ARG A 327 -25.45 -60.02 -35.89
CA ARG A 327 -25.12 -60.41 -37.26
C ARG A 327 -26.07 -61.48 -37.77
N LEU A 328 -26.45 -62.44 -36.93
CA LEU A 328 -27.47 -63.45 -37.23
C LEU A 328 -28.81 -62.79 -37.60
N ARG A 329 -29.25 -61.79 -36.83
CA ARG A 329 -30.46 -61.00 -37.14
C ARG A 329 -30.42 -60.34 -38.52
N ARG A 330 -29.23 -59.94 -38.99
CA ARG A 330 -29.04 -59.28 -40.30
C ARG A 330 -28.96 -60.26 -41.46
N ARG A 331 -28.34 -61.43 -41.28
CA ARG A 331 -28.09 -62.39 -42.37
C ARG A 331 -29.10 -63.55 -42.43
N ALA A 332 -29.70 -63.93 -41.31
CA ALA A 332 -30.67 -65.02 -41.20
C ALA A 332 -31.79 -64.68 -40.20
N PRO A 333 -32.71 -63.77 -40.56
CA PRO A 333 -33.73 -63.26 -39.63
C PRO A 333 -34.72 -64.34 -39.16
N THR A 334 -35.03 -65.32 -40.01
CA THR A 334 -35.90 -66.47 -39.68
C THR A 334 -35.30 -67.34 -38.58
N ALA A 335 -34.00 -67.63 -38.66
CA ALA A 335 -33.27 -68.37 -37.63
C ALA A 335 -33.13 -67.58 -36.32
N ALA A 336 -32.99 -66.25 -36.39
CA ALA A 336 -32.90 -65.40 -35.21
C ALA A 336 -34.24 -65.26 -34.45
N ALA A 337 -35.38 -65.34 -35.16
CA ALA A 337 -36.72 -65.21 -34.58
C ALA A 337 -37.13 -66.42 -33.71
N LEU A 338 -36.59 -67.61 -34.00
CA LEU A 338 -36.82 -68.82 -33.20
C LEU A 338 -36.20 -68.68 -31.80
N GLY A 339 -36.79 -69.31 -30.79
CA GLY A 339 -36.29 -69.35 -29.41
C GLY A 339 -35.78 -70.73 -28.99
N GLY A 340 -34.95 -70.80 -27.95
CA GLY A 340 -34.52 -72.08 -27.35
C GLY A 340 -33.83 -73.04 -28.33
N ASP A 341 -34.16 -74.33 -28.24
CA ASP A 341 -33.56 -75.39 -29.07
C ASP A 341 -33.89 -75.26 -30.56
N ALA A 342 -35.06 -74.69 -30.91
CA ALA A 342 -35.42 -74.44 -32.31
C ALA A 342 -34.43 -73.46 -32.98
N ARG A 343 -33.92 -72.48 -32.24
CA ARG A 343 -32.85 -71.57 -32.71
C ARG A 343 -31.54 -72.32 -32.92
N ILE A 344 -31.18 -73.21 -31.98
CA ILE A 344 -29.93 -73.98 -32.05
C ILE A 344 -29.96 -74.89 -33.28
N HIS A 345 -31.09 -75.56 -33.53
CA HIS A 345 -31.27 -76.38 -34.74
C HIS A 345 -31.18 -75.55 -36.01
N ALA A 346 -31.84 -74.40 -36.09
CA ALA A 346 -31.80 -73.56 -37.28
C ALA A 346 -30.38 -73.03 -37.57
N ILE A 347 -29.64 -72.64 -36.53
CA ILE A 347 -28.24 -72.21 -36.66
C ILE A 347 -27.33 -73.37 -37.07
N ALA A 348 -27.54 -74.57 -36.49
CA ALA A 348 -26.77 -75.77 -36.81
C ALA A 348 -26.95 -76.19 -38.29
N THR A 349 -28.19 -76.16 -38.80
CA THR A 349 -28.49 -76.45 -40.21
C THR A 349 -27.86 -75.41 -41.15
N LEU A 350 -27.91 -74.13 -40.77
CA LEU A 350 -27.38 -73.04 -41.59
C LEU A 350 -25.85 -73.05 -41.66
N LEU A 351 -25.18 -73.39 -40.57
CA LEU A 351 -23.71 -73.46 -40.49
C LEU A 351 -23.14 -74.85 -40.82
N GLN A 352 -23.99 -75.87 -41.05
CA GLN A 352 -23.58 -77.27 -41.21
C GLN A 352 -22.75 -77.80 -40.02
N TRP A 353 -23.11 -77.40 -38.80
CA TRP A 353 -22.43 -77.78 -37.55
C TRP A 353 -23.28 -78.73 -36.72
N SER A 354 -22.65 -79.52 -35.84
CA SER A 354 -23.39 -80.38 -34.92
C SER A 354 -24.19 -79.54 -33.91
N HIS A 355 -25.38 -80.03 -33.54
CA HIS A 355 -26.29 -79.37 -32.62
C HIS A 355 -25.63 -79.08 -31.26
N ASP A 356 -24.88 -80.05 -30.74
CA ASP A 356 -24.16 -79.90 -29.47
C ASP A 356 -23.08 -78.82 -29.50
N ARG A 357 -22.42 -78.65 -30.64
CA ARG A 357 -21.38 -77.62 -30.80
C ARG A 357 -21.97 -76.22 -30.76
N VAL A 358 -23.14 -76.02 -31.37
CA VAL A 358 -23.87 -74.74 -31.34
C VAL A 358 -24.45 -74.47 -29.94
N ARG A 359 -24.98 -75.53 -29.29
CA ARG A 359 -25.49 -75.46 -27.91
C ARG A 359 -24.40 -75.04 -26.93
N ILE A 360 -23.22 -75.65 -27.00
CA ILE A 360 -22.07 -75.31 -26.14
C ILE A 360 -21.61 -73.86 -26.36
N ALA A 361 -21.62 -73.37 -27.61
CA ALA A 361 -21.21 -72.00 -27.92
C ALA A 361 -22.18 -70.93 -27.36
N LEU A 362 -23.48 -71.23 -27.33
CA LEU A 362 -24.54 -70.30 -26.88
C LEU A 362 -24.84 -70.39 -25.38
N GLN A 363 -24.31 -71.40 -24.67
CA GLN A 363 -24.43 -71.51 -23.22
C GLN A 363 -23.31 -70.74 -22.51
N PRO A 364 -23.64 -69.93 -21.48
CA PRO A 364 -22.63 -69.19 -20.73
C PRO A 364 -21.68 -70.15 -19.99
N PRO A 365 -20.36 -69.87 -19.99
CA PRO A 365 -19.41 -70.62 -19.18
C PRO A 365 -19.65 -70.38 -17.67
N ALA A 366 -19.19 -71.30 -16.84
CA ALA A 366 -19.08 -71.04 -15.41
C ALA A 366 -18.14 -69.85 -15.15
N ALA A 367 -18.44 -69.00 -14.17
CA ALA A 367 -17.76 -67.72 -13.95
C ALA A 367 -16.23 -67.84 -13.75
N HIS A 368 -15.75 -69.01 -13.29
CA HIS A 368 -14.34 -69.26 -12.96
C HIS A 368 -13.61 -70.09 -14.05
N ASP A 369 -14.29 -70.51 -15.12
CA ASP A 369 -13.71 -71.34 -16.18
C ASP A 369 -13.18 -70.48 -17.34
N VAL A 370 -11.95 -69.98 -17.19
CA VAL A 370 -11.29 -69.13 -18.20
C VAL A 370 -11.00 -69.88 -19.50
N ALA A 371 -10.72 -71.19 -19.42
CA ALA A 371 -10.47 -72.02 -20.61
C ALA A 371 -11.76 -72.17 -21.42
N GLY A 372 -12.86 -72.56 -20.76
CA GLY A 372 -14.15 -72.69 -21.40
C GLY A 372 -14.74 -71.36 -21.88
N LEU A 373 -14.37 -70.21 -21.29
CA LEU A 373 -14.71 -68.89 -21.83
C LEU A 373 -14.03 -68.63 -23.16
N ARG A 374 -12.72 -68.88 -23.26
CA ARG A 374 -11.95 -68.66 -24.50
C ARG A 374 -12.48 -69.53 -25.63
N ASP A 375 -12.79 -70.79 -25.34
CA ASP A 375 -13.32 -71.73 -26.33
C ASP A 375 -14.68 -71.30 -26.85
N ARG A 376 -15.59 -70.85 -25.96
CA ARG A 376 -16.91 -70.35 -26.35
C ARG A 376 -16.83 -69.04 -27.14
N ILE A 377 -15.96 -68.10 -26.73
CA ILE A 377 -15.71 -66.86 -27.49
C ILE A 377 -15.16 -67.18 -28.88
N ARG A 378 -14.22 -68.13 -28.98
CA ARG A 378 -13.67 -68.59 -30.25
C ARG A 378 -14.75 -69.17 -31.15
N LEU A 379 -15.61 -70.05 -30.61
CA LEU A 379 -16.73 -70.63 -31.36
C LEU A 379 -17.72 -69.55 -31.83
N LEU A 380 -18.09 -68.59 -30.97
CA LEU A 380 -18.98 -67.49 -31.36
C LEU A 380 -18.38 -66.58 -32.44
N ILE A 381 -17.08 -66.29 -32.38
CA ILE A 381 -16.39 -65.51 -33.42
C ILE A 381 -16.34 -66.30 -34.75
N GLN A 382 -16.07 -67.60 -34.71
CA GLN A 382 -16.10 -68.46 -35.89
C GLN A 382 -17.50 -68.48 -36.53
N MET A 383 -18.54 -68.72 -35.72
CA MET A 383 -19.93 -68.69 -36.20
C MET A 383 -20.28 -67.33 -36.80
N ARG A 384 -19.86 -66.22 -36.15
CA ARG A 384 -20.06 -64.86 -36.67
C ARG A 384 -19.35 -64.62 -38.00
N ASN A 385 -18.18 -65.20 -38.22
CA ASN A 385 -17.42 -65.00 -39.45
C ASN A 385 -17.95 -65.86 -40.61
N LEU A 386 -18.49 -67.05 -40.30
CA LEU A 386 -19.11 -67.96 -41.27
C LEU A 386 -20.52 -67.52 -41.70
N LEU A 387 -21.24 -66.80 -40.83
CA LEU A 387 -22.45 -66.07 -41.18
C LEU A 387 -22.13 -64.92 -42.12
#